data_AF-A0A8S2ZPG9-F1
#
_entry.id   AF-A0A8S2ZPG9-F1
#
_cell.length_a   1.000
_cell.length_b   1.000
_cell.length_c   1.000
_cell.angle_alpha   90.00
_cell.angle_beta   90.00
_cell.angle_gamma   90.00
#
_symmetry.space_group_name_H-M   'P 1'
#
loop_
_entity.id
_entity.type
_entity.pdbx_description
1 polymer ?
#
loop_
_entity_poly.entity_id
_entity_poly.type
_entity_poly.pdbx_seq_one_letter_code
_entity_poly.pdbx_strand_id
1 'polypeptide(L)' 'LFSQSYTIHAFDSYSMKPGLFSALPNKEESTYGEMLTGLKKAATSLGILLQLQTILIDFELAAYNAFSEAFPNAI' A
#
# COMPACT_ATOMS: atom_id res chain seq x y z
N LEU A 1 14.53 12.22 -9.12
CA LEU A 1 14.57 11.62 -7.77
C LEU A 1 13.26 10.89 -7.47
N PHE A 2 12.10 11.53 -7.61
CA PHE A 2 10.79 10.86 -7.52
C PHE A 2 9.84 11.46 -8.56
N SER A 3 8.97 10.65 -9.17
CA SER A 3 8.04 11.09 -10.22
C SER A 3 6.57 10.89 -9.85
N GLN A 4 6.28 10.15 -8.78
CA GLN A 4 4.93 9.87 -8.32
C GLN A 4 4.81 10.17 -6.82
N SER A 5 3.73 10.86 -6.44
CA SER A 5 3.24 10.87 -5.06
C SER A 5 2.19 9.79 -4.93
N TYR A 6 2.37 8.86 -3.99
CA TYR A 6 1.46 7.75 -3.74
C TYR A 6 0.96 7.80 -2.30
N THR A 7 -0.34 7.60 -2.11
CA THR A 7 -0.96 7.70 -0.79
C THR A 7 -1.90 6.54 -0.55
N ILE A 8 -1.79 5.90 0.62
CA ILE A 8 -2.70 4.85 1.06
C ILE A 8 -3.58 5.40 2.16
N HIS A 9 -4.88 5.20 2.03
CA HIS A 9 -5.87 5.59 3.02
C HIS A 9 -6.53 4.33 3.61
N ALA A 10 -6.71 4.33 4.92
CA ALA A 10 -7.52 3.32 5.60
C ALA A 10 -8.96 3.83 5.66
N PHE A 11 -9.92 2.96 5.32
CA PHE A 11 -11.33 3.25 5.49
C PHE A 11 -11.85 2.46 6.69
N ASP A 12 -12.39 3.16 7.69
CA ASP A 12 -13.10 2.54 8.81
C ASP A 12 -14.57 2.98 8.84
N SER A 13 -15.32 2.52 9.85
CA SER A 13 -16.75 2.76 10.01
C SER A 13 -17.19 4.23 9.99
N TYR A 14 -16.25 5.17 10.13
CA TYR A 14 -16.55 6.59 10.28
C TYR A 14 -15.94 7.44 9.18
N SER A 15 -14.75 7.11 8.69
CA SER A 15 -14.09 7.93 7.67
C SER A 15 -12.90 7.27 6.98
N MET A 16 -12.55 7.84 5.83
CA MET A 16 -11.27 7.62 5.16
C MET A 16 -10.18 8.44 5.86
N LYS A 17 -9.12 7.78 6.31
CA LYS A 17 -7.98 8.40 6.99
C LYS A 17 -6.69 8.12 6.22
N PRO A 18 -5.86 9.14 5.94
CA PRO A 18 -4.56 8.88 5.32
C PRO A 18 -3.67 8.10 6.28
N GLY A 19 -3.04 7.03 5.79
CA GLY A 19 -2.17 6.15 6.59
C GLY A 19 -0.72 6.11 6.08
N LEU A 20 -0.50 6.27 4.78
CA LEU A 20 0.82 6.30 4.17
C LEU A 20 0.90 7.40 3.12
N PHE A 21 2.03 8.11 3.11
CA PHE A 21 2.45 9.00 2.04
C PHE A 21 3.82 8.54 1.55
N SER A 22 4.01 8.40 0.25
CA SER A 22 5.25 7.89 -0.34
C SER A 22 5.60 8.66 -1.60
N ALA A 23 6.87 9.03 -1.72
CA ALA A 23 7.43 9.54 -2.97
C ALA A 23 8.07 8.37 -3.70
N LEU A 24 7.54 8.02 -4.87
CA LEU A 24 7.98 6.86 -5.64
C LEU A 24 8.77 7.30 -6.89
N PRO A 25 9.87 6.59 -7.22
CA PRO A 25 10.72 6.92 -8.36
C PRO A 25 10.00 6.78 -9.70
N ASN A 26 9.12 5.78 -9.83
CA ASN A 26 8.40 5.42 -11.03
C ASN A 26 7.12 4.64 -10.68
N LYS A 27 6.41 4.14 -11.71
CA LYS A 27 5.16 3.37 -11.58
C LYS A 27 5.34 1.87 -11.81
N GLU A 28 6.48 1.32 -11.43
CA GLU A 28 6.79 -0.10 -11.62
C GLU A 28 6.28 -0.95 -10.45
N GLU A 29 5.94 -2.21 -10.74
CA GLU A 29 5.45 -3.17 -9.75
C GLU A 29 6.46 -3.39 -8.61
N SER A 30 7.74 -3.49 -8.94
CA SER A 30 8.85 -3.57 -7.97
C SER A 30 8.88 -2.39 -7.01
N THR A 31 8.63 -1.18 -7.50
CA THR A 31 8.59 0.05 -6.69
C THR A 31 7.44 0.01 -5.68
N TYR A 32 6.26 -0.46 -6.09
CA TYR A 32 5.15 -0.68 -5.16
C TYR A 32 5.45 -1.82 -4.17
N GLY A 33 6.07 -2.90 -4.62
CA GLY A 33 6.49 -4.02 -3.77
C GLY A 33 7.47 -3.59 -2.66
N GLU A 34 8.45 -2.75 -2.99
CA GLU A 34 9.38 -2.16 -2.01
C GLU A 34 8.65 -1.28 -1.00
N MET A 35 7.75 -0.41 -1.47
CA MET A 35 6.91 0.43 -0.60
C MET A 35 6.09 -0.42 0.38
N LEU A 36 5.40 -1.46 -0.10
CA LEU A 36 4.57 -2.35 0.72
C LEU A 36 5.40 -3.19 1.69
N THR A 37 6.60 -3.61 1.29
CA THR A 37 7.56 -4.28 2.17
C THR A 37 7.98 -3.35 3.31
N GLY A 38 8.28 -2.08 3.00
CA GLY A 38 8.58 -1.06 4.00
C GLY A 38 7.42 -0.85 4.98
N LEU A 39 6.19 -0.73 4.45
CA LEU A 39 4.98 -0.57 5.25
C LEU A 39 4.79 -1.74 6.24
N LYS A 40 4.92 -2.99 5.77
CA LYS A 40 4.78 -4.17 6.64
C LYS A 40 5.85 -4.23 7.72
N LYS A 41 7.10 -3.89 7.38
CA LYS A 41 8.20 -3.81 8.35
C LYS A 41 7.92 -2.75 9.42
N ALA A 42 7.45 -1.57 9.02
CA ALA A 42 7.08 -0.50 9.94
C ALA A 42 5.94 -0.94 10.86
N ALA A 43 4.86 -1.53 10.32
CA ALA A 43 3.75 -2.05 11.12
C ALA A 43 4.23 -3.11 12.13
N THR A 44 5.06 -4.05 11.69
CA THR A 44 5.63 -5.11 12.56
C THR A 44 6.47 -4.50 13.68
N SER A 45 7.28 -3.48 13.40
CA SER A 45 8.10 -2.81 14.42
C SER A 45 7.27 -2.09 15.49
N LEU A 46 6.02 -1.75 15.17
CA LEU A 46 5.05 -1.15 16.08
C LEU A 46 4.18 -2.20 16.79
N GLY A 47 4.41 -3.49 16.55
CA GLY A 47 3.57 -4.58 17.07
C GLY A 47 2.18 -4.63 16.43
N ILE A 48 2.00 -4.01 15.26
CA ILE A 48 0.73 -3.97 14.53
C ILE A 48 0.72 -5.09 13.49
N LEU A 49 -0.30 -5.94 13.58
CA LEU A 49 -0.59 -6.91 12.53
C LEU A 49 -1.43 -6.24 11.43
N LEU A 50 -0.78 -5.90 10.32
CA LEU A 50 -1.46 -5.29 9.18
C LEU A 50 -2.16 -6.36 8.32
N GLN A 51 -3.46 -6.53 8.53
CA GLN A 51 -4.33 -7.39 7.72
C GLN A 51 -5.37 -6.55 6.99
N LEU A 52 -5.36 -6.62 5.65
CA LEU A 52 -6.34 -5.95 4.79
C LEU A 52 -7.44 -6.95 4.43
N GLN A 53 -8.70 -6.50 4.48
CA GLN A 53 -9.86 -7.28 4.03
C GLN A 53 -10.24 -6.94 2.59
N THR A 54 -10.14 -5.65 2.23
CA THR A 54 -10.54 -5.14 0.93
C THR A 54 -9.56 -4.07 0.48
N ILE A 55 -9.27 -4.00 -0.81
CA ILE A 55 -8.40 -2.99 -1.39
C ILE A 55 -9.17 -2.24 -2.48
N LEU A 56 -9.26 -0.92 -2.34
CA LEU A 56 -9.72 -0.04 -3.40
C LEU A 56 -8.49 0.63 -4.01
N ILE A 57 -8.25 0.34 -5.29
CA ILE A 57 -7.08 0.83 -6.01
C ILE A 57 -7.49 1.48 -7.33
N ASP A 58 -6.76 2.50 -7.74
CA ASP A 58 -6.91 3.10 -9.06
C ASP A 58 -6.62 2.06 -10.15
N PHE A 59 -7.06 2.33 -11.38
CA PHE A 59 -6.82 1.45 -12.53
C PHE A 59 -5.34 1.46 -12.97
N GLU A 60 -4.49 0.86 -12.14
CA GLU A 60 -3.04 0.78 -12.29
C GLU A 60 -2.59 -0.66 -12.00
N LEU A 61 -2.34 -1.43 -13.08
CA LEU A 61 -2.09 -2.87 -13.03
C LEU A 61 -0.87 -3.23 -12.15
N ALA A 62 0.22 -2.46 -12.27
CA ALA A 62 1.44 -2.69 -11.50
C ALA A 62 1.20 -2.56 -9.99
N ALA A 63 0.39 -1.57 -9.57
CA ALA A 63 0.04 -1.41 -8.18
C ALA A 63 -0.88 -2.56 -7.72
N TYR A 64 -1.88 -2.92 -8.53
CA TYR A 64 -2.79 -4.03 -8.22
C TYR A 64 -2.01 -5.33 -7.97
N ASN A 65 -1.12 -5.71 -8.88
CA ASN A 65 -0.30 -6.92 -8.74
C ASN A 65 0.54 -6.91 -7.44
N ALA A 66 1.24 -5.80 -7.16
CA ALA A 66 2.04 -5.67 -5.95
C ALA A 66 1.20 -5.80 -4.68
N PHE A 67 0.00 -5.21 -4.66
CA PHE A 67 -0.93 -5.34 -3.54
C PHE A 67 -1.48 -6.77 -3.39
N SER A 68 -1.82 -7.44 -4.49
CA SER A 68 -2.26 -8.84 -4.47
C SER A 68 -1.17 -9.80 -3.99
N GLU A 69 0.09 -9.57 -4.38
CA GLU A 69 1.22 -10.36 -3.88
C GLU A 69 1.47 -10.08 -2.39
N ALA A 70 1.42 -8.82 -1.97
CA ALA A 70 1.65 -8.45 -0.59
C ALA A 70 0.48 -8.88 0.33
N PHE A 71 -0.76 -8.81 -0.12
CA PHE A 71 -1.95 -9.10 0.68
C PHE A 71 -2.88 -10.06 -0.05
N PRO A 72 -2.49 -11.34 -0.21
CA PRO A 72 -3.21 -12.31 -1.05
C PRO A 72 -4.63 -12.66 -0.55
N ASN A 73 -4.95 -12.30 0.69
CA ASN A 73 -6.27 -12.53 1.29
C ASN A 73 -7.20 -11.31 1.19
N ALA A 74 -6.71 -10.17 0.70
CA ALA A 74 -7.53 -9.00 0.48
C ALA A 74 -8.29 -9.15 -0.85
N ILE A 75 -9.58 -8.82 -0.82
CA ILE A 75 -10.50 -8.95 -1.96
C ILE A 75 -10.62 -7.61 -2.69
#